data_AF-A0A8H6HP63-F1
#
_entry.id   AF-A0A8H6HP63-F1
#
_cell.length_a   1.000
_cell.length_b   1.000
_cell.length_c   1.000
_cell.angle_alpha   90.00
_cell.angle_beta   90.00
_cell.angle_gamma   90.00
#
_symmetry.space_group_name_H-M   'P 1'
#
loop_
_entity.id
_entity.type
_entity.pdbx_description
1 polymer ?
#
loop_
_entity_poly.entity_id
_entity_poly.type
_entity_poly.pdbx_seq_one_letter_code
_entity_poly.pdbx_strand_id
1 'polypeptide(L)'
;MRDQSSAESGLGPISLAVRKALADEEAAALAAGKDVSLSPDISPSVLISRGLDLEADQRALKVEMKKTWTHSRDRELTRIQLRSNTLIRRIDAWYSALQLYIPSTLLLRQKATTTKTIPPYDLSLWLPSQIGTQAQVDRRLTGHRIPATCGASARGSDDSKAGSSTPHYEAQIAVSRDEYRQARIALLALGKMLGKKGLEAFYLPLEDGDIRAMVRPELDDIGESRDPNDMTGATRRVSSWIWRHASAAEDNHTVYEAEAVKVEWAKSRARASRYQEEIRIVKEEMNRTLRFFKWKEARWYEKAGARQAVEEVSEDYDEGLRAYAKRQGSICLTLRRRFEHAWQGVNGEIATAYAEIKEPALFYNRTAKEREAGEVTGFLPVEPTSDVEMS
;
A
#
# COMPACT_ATOMS: atom_id res chain seq x y z
N MET A 1 39.34 -21.56 10.22
CA MET A 1 38.22 -21.71 9.25
C MET A 1 36.89 -22.04 9.95
N ARG A 2 36.55 -21.37 11.06
CA ARG A 2 35.21 -21.36 11.66
C ARG A 2 35.07 -19.98 12.28
N ASP A 3 34.35 -19.07 11.62
CA ASP A 3 33.81 -17.84 12.24
C ASP A 3 33.00 -16.95 11.28
N GLN A 4 32.75 -17.34 10.03
CA GLN A 4 31.84 -16.60 9.14
C GLN A 4 30.36 -17.00 9.29
N SER A 5 30.07 -18.16 9.90
CA SER A 5 28.71 -18.71 10.02
C SER A 5 27.79 -17.95 10.99
N SER A 6 28.34 -17.20 11.95
CA SER A 6 27.53 -16.50 12.96
C SER A 6 27.00 -15.14 12.50
N ALA A 7 27.48 -14.59 11.38
CA ALA A 7 27.04 -13.28 10.87
C ALA A 7 25.83 -13.37 9.92
N GLU A 8 25.57 -14.54 9.34
CA GLU A 8 24.48 -14.75 8.37
C GLU A 8 23.09 -14.88 9.02
N SER A 9 23.02 -15.18 10.31
CA SER A 9 21.77 -15.48 11.02
C SER A 9 20.88 -14.26 11.32
N GLY A 10 21.39 -13.04 11.13
CA GLY A 10 20.67 -11.78 11.37
C GLY A 10 20.33 -10.97 10.12
N LEU A 11 20.68 -11.45 8.93
CA LEU A 11 20.54 -10.68 7.69
C LEU A 11 19.15 -10.89 7.06
N GLY A 12 18.46 -9.79 6.78
CA GLY A 12 17.18 -9.80 6.09
C GLY A 12 17.29 -10.45 4.69
N PRO A 13 16.22 -11.11 4.21
CA PRO A 13 16.21 -11.84 2.94
C PRO A 13 16.61 -10.97 1.73
N ILE A 14 16.30 -9.67 1.78
CA ILE A 14 16.64 -8.69 0.74
C ILE A 14 18.17 -8.51 0.64
N SER A 15 18.86 -8.40 1.78
CA SER A 15 20.33 -8.25 1.79
C SER A 15 21.03 -9.50 1.25
N LEU A 16 20.49 -10.69 1.51
CA LEU A 16 21.04 -11.95 1.01
C LEU A 16 20.88 -12.07 -0.52
N ALA A 17 19.72 -11.69 -1.05
CA ALA A 17 19.48 -11.69 -2.50
C ALA A 17 20.41 -10.73 -3.25
N VAL A 18 20.64 -9.52 -2.71
CA VAL A 18 21.57 -8.54 -3.30
C VAL A 18 23.00 -9.07 -3.30
N ARG A 19 23.44 -9.71 -2.21
CA ARG A 19 24.79 -10.30 -2.13
C ARG A 19 24.98 -11.44 -3.13
N LYS A 20 23.97 -12.30 -3.28
CA LYS A 20 23.97 -13.37 -4.27
C LYS A 20 24.13 -12.79 -5.69
N ALA A 21 23.33 -11.78 -6.03
CA ALA A 21 23.43 -11.14 -7.34
C ALA A 21 24.81 -10.50 -7.59
N LEU A 22 25.39 -9.83 -6.59
CA LEU A 22 26.74 -9.27 -6.70
C LEU A 22 27.80 -10.35 -6.90
N ALA A 23 27.68 -11.49 -6.22
CA ALA A 23 28.60 -12.63 -6.38
C ALA A 23 28.46 -13.29 -7.76
N ASP A 24 27.24 -13.45 -8.27
CA ASP A 24 26.98 -14.02 -9.59
C ASP A 24 27.54 -13.10 -10.71
N GLU A 25 27.38 -11.78 -10.58
CA GLU A 25 27.97 -10.80 -11.51
C GLU A 25 29.49 -10.82 -11.50
N GLU A 26 30.11 -10.93 -10.32
CA GLU A 26 31.55 -11.04 -10.17
C GLU A 26 32.07 -12.34 -10.79
N ALA A 27 31.40 -13.47 -10.55
CA ALA A 27 31.73 -14.76 -11.18
C ALA A 27 31.66 -14.67 -12.72
N ALA A 28 30.65 -13.99 -13.27
CA ALA A 28 30.52 -13.75 -14.70
C ALA A 28 31.64 -12.83 -15.25
N ALA A 29 32.03 -11.80 -14.50
CA ALA A 29 33.13 -10.91 -14.88
C ALA A 29 34.48 -11.62 -14.89
N LEU A 30 34.73 -12.48 -13.90
CA LEU A 30 35.93 -13.33 -13.82
C LEU A 30 35.98 -14.34 -14.97
N ALA A 31 34.84 -15.00 -15.29
CA ALA A 31 34.75 -15.90 -16.43
C ALA A 31 35.00 -15.20 -17.77
N ALA A 32 34.65 -13.92 -17.87
CA ALA A 32 34.92 -13.05 -19.02
C ALA A 32 36.34 -12.43 -19.01
N GLY A 33 37.20 -12.76 -18.02
CA GLY A 33 38.56 -12.24 -17.88
C GLY A 33 38.65 -10.76 -17.49
N LYS A 34 37.57 -10.16 -16.98
CA LYS A 34 37.52 -8.77 -16.53
C LYS A 34 37.59 -8.71 -15.01
N ASP A 35 38.78 -8.88 -14.45
CA ASP A 35 39.02 -8.62 -13.03
C ASP A 35 39.23 -7.11 -12.80
N VAL A 36 38.39 -6.52 -11.95
CA VAL A 36 38.41 -5.09 -11.58
C VAL A 36 38.92 -4.91 -10.14
N SER A 37 39.37 -5.99 -9.51
CA SER A 37 39.89 -5.99 -8.15
C SER A 37 41.22 -5.26 -8.07
N LEU A 38 41.30 -4.26 -7.20
CA LEU A 38 42.54 -3.50 -6.97
C LEU A 38 43.43 -4.14 -5.90
N SER A 39 42.91 -5.14 -5.16
CA SER A 39 43.67 -5.97 -4.23
C SER A 39 43.20 -7.42 -4.30
N PRO A 40 44.08 -8.39 -3.99
CA PRO A 40 43.74 -9.82 -4.04
C PRO A 40 42.67 -10.23 -3.02
N ASP A 41 42.53 -9.47 -1.93
CA ASP A 41 41.66 -9.82 -0.79
C ASP A 41 40.34 -9.03 -0.75
N ILE A 42 40.18 -8.02 -1.60
CA ILE A 42 39.04 -7.10 -1.57
C ILE A 42 38.61 -6.77 -2.99
N SER A 43 37.62 -7.49 -3.51
CA SER A 43 36.95 -7.12 -4.75
C SER A 43 35.88 -6.03 -4.53
N PRO A 44 35.35 -5.40 -5.60
CA PRO A 44 34.30 -4.39 -5.47
C PRO A 44 33.02 -4.89 -4.79
N SER A 45 32.60 -6.14 -5.03
CA SER A 45 31.44 -6.77 -4.40
C SER A 45 31.67 -6.96 -2.89
N VAL A 46 32.88 -7.41 -2.50
CA VAL A 46 33.32 -7.60 -1.12
C VAL A 46 33.47 -6.26 -0.40
N LEU A 47 33.89 -5.22 -1.10
CA LEU A 47 33.89 -3.86 -0.57
C LEU A 47 32.46 -3.41 -0.26
N ILE A 48 31.53 -3.51 -1.21
CA ILE A 48 30.15 -3.07 -1.00
C ILE A 48 29.48 -3.86 0.14
N SER A 49 29.69 -5.18 0.23
CA SER A 49 29.12 -6.00 1.30
C SER A 49 29.69 -5.62 2.68
N ARG A 50 31.01 -5.41 2.81
CA ARG A 50 31.64 -4.94 4.05
C ARG A 50 31.09 -3.58 4.50
N GLY A 51 30.87 -2.67 3.56
CA GLY A 51 30.28 -1.36 3.83
C GLY A 51 28.84 -1.46 4.37
N LEU A 52 28.02 -2.33 3.79
CA LEU A 52 26.65 -2.59 4.25
C LEU A 52 26.62 -3.24 5.65
N ASP A 53 27.54 -4.17 5.93
CA ASP A 53 27.67 -4.79 7.26
C ASP A 53 28.02 -3.75 8.33
N LEU A 54 28.92 -2.82 8.02
CA LEU A 54 29.28 -1.74 8.93
C LEU A 54 28.11 -0.80 9.21
N GLU A 55 27.30 -0.47 8.20
CA GLU A 55 26.10 0.34 8.38
C GLU A 55 25.05 -0.37 9.24
N ALA A 56 24.91 -1.69 9.08
CA ALA A 56 24.06 -2.52 9.95
C ALA A 56 24.57 -2.53 11.41
N ASP A 57 25.88 -2.70 11.61
CA ASP A 57 26.51 -2.69 12.93
C ASP A 57 26.38 -1.32 13.63
N GLN A 58 26.56 -0.21 12.91
CA GLN A 58 26.33 1.14 13.42
C GLN A 58 24.88 1.31 13.90
N ARG A 59 23.90 0.84 13.13
CA ARG A 59 22.47 0.91 13.50
C ARG A 59 22.15 0.05 14.71
N ALA A 60 22.63 -1.20 14.75
CA ALA A 60 22.42 -2.10 15.87
C ALA A 60 22.98 -1.51 17.17
N LEU A 61 24.20 -0.97 17.13
CA LEU A 61 24.83 -0.32 18.28
C LEU A 61 24.06 0.93 18.72
N LYS A 62 23.53 1.72 17.78
CA LYS A 62 22.71 2.92 18.08
C LYS A 62 21.39 2.57 18.76
N VAL A 63 20.74 1.48 18.35
CA VAL A 63 19.50 0.99 18.99
C VAL A 63 19.80 0.45 20.38
N GLU A 64 20.87 -0.33 20.55
CA GLU A 64 21.29 -0.85 21.86
C GLU A 64 21.62 0.30 22.81
N MET A 65 22.43 1.27 22.39
CA MET A 65 22.78 2.44 23.21
C MET A 65 21.54 3.20 23.71
N LYS A 66 20.53 3.40 22.85
CA LYS A 66 19.26 4.04 23.22
C LYS A 66 18.44 3.23 24.23
N LYS A 67 18.44 1.89 24.12
CA LYS A 67 17.72 0.99 25.04
C LYS A 67 18.40 0.91 26.41
N THR A 68 19.73 0.88 26.42
CA THR A 68 20.54 0.63 27.61
C THR A 68 20.66 1.87 28.50
N TRP A 69 20.49 3.08 27.95
CA TRP A 69 20.56 4.32 28.72
C TRP A 69 19.50 4.42 29.84
N THR A 70 18.40 3.68 29.76
CA THR A 70 17.28 3.80 30.72
C THR A 70 17.48 3.02 32.03
N HIS A 71 18.22 1.89 32.07
CA HIS A 71 18.30 1.02 33.27
C HIS A 71 19.60 0.19 33.47
N SER A 72 20.74 0.55 32.87
CA SER A 72 21.83 -0.43 32.73
C SER A 72 22.73 -0.68 33.95
N ARG A 73 23.02 -1.98 34.18
CA ARG A 73 24.07 -2.52 35.06
C ARG A 73 25.43 -2.48 34.35
N ASP A 74 26.54 -2.29 35.08
CA ASP A 74 27.92 -2.20 34.56
C ASP A 74 28.33 -3.25 33.50
N ARG A 75 27.77 -4.48 33.58
CA ARG A 75 28.03 -5.56 32.62
C ARG A 75 27.51 -5.28 31.19
N GLU A 76 26.47 -4.49 31.06
CA GLU A 76 25.91 -4.11 29.76
C GLU A 76 26.66 -2.91 29.16
N LEU A 77 27.09 -1.95 29.99
CA LEU A 77 27.96 -0.85 29.57
C LEU A 77 29.30 -1.35 29.00
N THR A 78 29.92 -2.32 29.68
CA THR A 78 31.16 -2.96 29.20
C THR A 78 30.97 -3.67 27.86
N ARG A 79 29.84 -4.36 27.66
CA ARG A 79 29.52 -5.01 26.37
C ARG A 79 29.39 -3.99 25.24
N ILE A 80 28.67 -2.89 25.45
CA ILE A 80 28.51 -1.83 24.45
C ILE A 80 29.86 -1.20 24.12
N GLN A 81 30.70 -0.94 25.12
CA GLN A 81 32.04 -0.39 24.92
C GLN A 81 32.93 -1.32 24.08
N LEU A 82 32.91 -2.63 24.33
CA LEU A 82 33.68 -3.60 23.54
C LEU A 82 33.20 -3.66 22.08
N ARG A 83 31.88 -3.63 21.85
CA ARG A 83 31.32 -3.56 20.48
C ARG A 83 31.68 -2.25 19.79
N SER A 84 31.64 -1.13 20.51
CA SER A 84 32.08 0.19 20.04
C SER A 84 33.54 0.19 19.58
N ASN A 85 34.45 -0.35 20.40
CA ASN A 85 35.88 -0.47 20.06
C ASN A 85 36.11 -1.39 18.84
N THR A 86 35.36 -2.48 18.74
CA THR A 86 35.44 -3.40 17.60
C THR A 86 34.95 -2.73 16.32
N LEU A 87 33.88 -1.94 16.41
CA LEU A 87 33.33 -1.19 15.29
C LEU A 87 34.31 -0.14 14.76
N ILE A 88 34.97 0.63 15.64
CA ILE A 88 36.00 1.60 15.24
C ILE A 88 37.10 0.92 14.43
N ARG A 89 37.64 -0.20 14.91
CA ARG A 89 38.71 -0.93 14.22
C ARG A 89 38.26 -1.42 12.83
N ARG A 90 37.02 -1.89 12.71
CA ARG A 90 36.46 -2.30 11.42
C ARG A 90 36.24 -1.12 10.48
N ILE A 91 35.83 0.04 11.01
CA ILE A 91 35.69 1.29 10.25
C ILE A 91 37.05 1.78 9.72
N ASP A 92 38.11 1.70 10.51
CA ASP A 92 39.46 2.08 10.06
C ASP A 92 40.00 1.15 8.96
N ALA A 93 39.73 -0.16 9.09
CA ALA A 93 40.04 -1.14 8.04
C ALA A 93 39.22 -0.87 6.76
N TRP A 94 37.96 -0.46 6.91
CA TRP A 94 37.09 -0.04 5.81
C TRP A 94 37.63 1.19 5.09
N TYR A 95 38.06 2.23 5.80
CA TYR A 95 38.63 3.42 5.16
C TYR A 95 39.90 3.11 4.39
N SER A 96 40.75 2.21 4.91
CA SER A 96 41.94 1.74 4.20
C SER A 96 41.57 1.04 2.88
N ALA A 97 40.53 0.20 2.89
CA ALA A 97 40.03 -0.47 1.70
C ALA A 97 39.34 0.51 0.72
N LEU A 98 38.57 1.46 1.25
CA LEU A 98 37.85 2.45 0.46
C LEU A 98 38.79 3.43 -0.24
N GLN A 99 39.91 3.82 0.39
CA GLN A 99 40.92 4.69 -0.22
C GLN A 99 41.54 4.08 -1.49
N LEU A 100 41.64 2.74 -1.56
CA LEU A 100 42.15 2.04 -2.73
C LEU A 100 41.22 2.23 -3.95
N TYR A 101 39.91 2.16 -3.72
CA TYR A 101 38.88 2.23 -4.76
C TYR A 101 38.38 3.65 -5.06
N ILE A 102 38.34 4.52 -4.04
CA ILE A 102 37.86 5.90 -4.13
C ILE A 102 38.81 6.81 -3.32
N PRO A 103 39.96 7.21 -3.89
CA PRO A 103 40.98 8.00 -3.19
C PRO A 103 40.47 9.34 -2.66
N SER A 104 39.50 9.93 -3.35
CA SER A 104 38.85 11.20 -3.00
C SER A 104 38.18 11.21 -1.61
N THR A 105 37.86 10.03 -1.06
CA THR A 105 37.27 9.89 0.28
C THR A 105 38.20 10.35 1.39
N LEU A 106 39.52 10.31 1.18
CA LEU A 106 40.51 10.81 2.14
C LEU A 106 40.35 12.31 2.39
N LEU A 107 40.08 13.09 1.35
CA LEU A 107 39.85 14.54 1.45
C LEU A 107 38.53 14.85 2.18
N LEU A 108 37.49 14.05 1.92
CA LEU A 108 36.19 14.18 2.61
C LEU A 108 36.32 13.87 4.11
N ARG A 109 37.09 12.82 4.45
CA ARG A 109 37.38 12.46 5.84
C ARG A 109 38.16 13.56 6.56
N GLN A 110 39.23 14.07 5.95
CA GLN A 110 40.04 15.15 6.55
C GLN A 110 39.18 16.39 6.88
N LYS A 111 38.26 16.77 5.99
CA LYS A 111 37.30 17.86 6.23
C LYS A 111 36.32 17.57 7.38
N ALA A 112 35.94 16.31 7.58
CA ALA A 112 34.98 15.89 8.61
C ALA A 112 35.61 15.72 10.02
N THR A 113 36.90 15.38 10.12
CA THR A 113 37.58 15.11 11.39
C THR A 113 37.93 16.35 12.23
N THR A 114 37.64 17.56 11.75
CA THR A 114 38.26 18.78 12.27
C THR A 114 37.67 19.35 13.58
N THR A 115 36.56 18.84 14.13
CA THR A 115 35.85 19.60 15.18
C THR A 115 35.27 18.90 16.42
N LYS A 116 34.97 17.59 16.47
CA LYS A 116 34.44 16.93 17.70
C LYS A 116 34.74 15.43 17.75
N THR A 117 34.82 14.84 18.94
CA THR A 117 34.79 13.38 19.15
C THR A 117 33.42 12.82 18.76
N ILE A 118 33.31 12.30 17.54
CA ILE A 118 32.07 11.73 17.01
C ILE A 118 31.96 10.27 17.48
N PRO A 119 30.82 9.83 18.04
CA PRO A 119 30.63 8.45 18.43
C PRO A 119 30.65 7.49 17.21
N PRO A 120 31.10 6.23 17.37
CA PRO A 120 31.37 5.33 16.23
C PRO A 120 30.14 5.01 15.36
N TYR A 121 28.94 5.09 15.93
CA TYR A 121 27.67 4.88 15.24
C TYR A 121 27.15 6.08 14.45
N ASP A 122 27.80 7.25 14.55
CA ASP A 122 27.46 8.46 13.78
C ASP A 122 28.58 8.83 12.78
N LEU A 123 29.62 8.01 12.65
CA LEU A 123 30.68 8.21 11.66
C LEU A 123 30.15 7.95 10.24
N SER A 124 30.38 8.90 9.34
CA SER A 124 30.01 8.76 7.92
C SER A 124 30.90 7.71 7.23
N LEU A 125 30.30 6.60 6.78
CA LEU A 125 31.03 5.52 6.11
C LEU A 125 31.48 5.87 4.68
N TRP A 126 30.95 6.95 4.10
CA TRP A 126 31.21 7.39 2.73
C TRP A 126 30.94 6.28 1.71
N LEU A 127 29.81 5.60 1.86
CA LEU A 127 29.33 4.66 0.86
C LEU A 127 29.10 5.38 -0.48
N PRO A 128 29.13 4.68 -1.63
CA PRO A 128 28.84 5.30 -2.92
C PRO A 128 27.52 6.09 -2.94
N SER A 129 26.49 5.60 -2.24
CA SER A 129 25.20 6.30 -2.07
C SER A 129 25.27 7.60 -1.26
N GLN A 130 26.28 7.78 -0.40
CA GLN A 130 26.49 8.93 0.49
C GLN A 130 27.43 9.99 -0.10
N ILE A 131 28.33 9.60 -1.01
CA ILE A 131 29.32 10.50 -1.63
C ILE A 131 28.67 11.50 -2.59
N GLY A 132 27.55 11.14 -3.23
CA GLY A 132 26.81 12.04 -4.12
C GLY A 132 27.70 12.67 -5.21
N THR A 133 27.62 13.99 -5.41
CA THR A 133 28.45 14.74 -6.36
C THR A 133 29.78 15.24 -5.76
N GLN A 134 30.09 14.91 -4.50
CA GLN A 134 31.23 15.50 -3.78
C GLN A 134 32.59 14.91 -4.19
N ALA A 135 32.60 13.76 -4.88
CA ALA A 135 33.79 13.17 -5.48
C ALA A 135 33.43 12.38 -6.75
N GLN A 136 34.35 12.30 -7.71
CA GLN A 136 34.21 11.41 -8.85
C GLN A 136 34.36 9.96 -8.37
N VAL A 137 33.26 9.21 -8.37
CA VAL A 137 33.25 7.76 -8.16
C VAL A 137 33.37 7.09 -9.53
N ASP A 138 34.28 6.12 -9.63
CA ASP A 138 34.49 5.39 -10.88
C ASP A 138 33.20 4.64 -11.27
N ARG A 139 32.69 4.85 -12.50
CA ARG A 139 31.38 4.30 -12.95
C ARG A 139 31.29 2.77 -12.85
N ARG A 140 32.45 2.09 -12.82
CA ARG A 140 32.59 0.63 -12.73
C ARG A 140 32.21 0.08 -11.36
N LEU A 141 32.50 0.79 -10.26
CA LEU A 141 32.08 0.42 -8.90
C LEU A 141 30.55 0.51 -8.70
N THR A 142 29.90 1.40 -9.47
CA THR A 142 28.45 1.60 -9.46
C THR A 142 27.73 0.85 -10.59
N GLY A 143 28.48 0.16 -11.45
CA GLY A 143 27.98 -0.46 -12.68
C GLY A 143 27.29 -1.82 -12.47
N HIS A 144 27.42 -2.38 -11.28
CA HIS A 144 26.72 -3.60 -10.89
C HIS A 144 25.21 -3.37 -10.94
N ARG A 145 24.52 -4.17 -11.76
CA ARG A 145 23.10 -4.00 -12.03
C ARG A 145 22.38 -4.58 -10.82
N ILE A 146 22.04 -3.74 -9.84
CA ILE A 146 21.11 -4.14 -8.78
C ILE A 146 19.87 -4.70 -9.49
N PRO A 147 19.59 -6.03 -9.39
CA PRO A 147 18.41 -6.59 -10.00
C PRO A 147 17.20 -5.95 -9.32
N ALA A 148 16.17 -5.64 -10.10
CA ALA A 148 14.93 -5.05 -9.63
C ALA A 148 14.06 -6.05 -8.84
N THR A 149 14.67 -6.91 -8.03
CA THR A 149 13.98 -7.96 -7.27
C THR A 149 13.98 -7.57 -5.79
N CYS A 150 13.00 -6.74 -5.43
CA CYS A 150 12.76 -6.32 -4.06
C CYS A 150 11.44 -6.93 -3.58
N GLY A 151 11.44 -8.24 -3.29
CA GLY A 151 10.35 -8.93 -2.62
C GLY A 151 10.71 -9.16 -1.15
N ALA A 152 9.90 -8.63 -0.23
CA ALA A 152 9.99 -8.99 1.18
C ALA A 152 9.56 -10.46 1.35
N SER A 153 10.42 -11.28 1.96
CA SER A 153 10.09 -12.66 2.29
C SER A 153 9.69 -12.73 3.77
N ALA A 154 8.40 -12.88 4.05
CA ALA A 154 7.93 -13.29 5.35
C ALA A 154 8.09 -14.82 5.44
N ARG A 155 9.01 -15.29 6.30
CA ARG A 155 9.05 -16.71 6.69
C ARG A 155 7.80 -17.00 7.51
N GLY A 156 6.83 -17.69 6.90
CA GLY A 156 5.78 -18.37 7.63
C GLY A 156 6.40 -19.49 8.46
N SER A 157 6.47 -19.29 9.78
CA SER A 157 6.58 -20.40 10.72
C SER A 157 5.17 -20.66 11.22
N ASP A 158 4.62 -21.80 10.82
CA ASP A 158 3.46 -22.36 11.52
C ASP A 158 3.86 -22.60 12.98
N ASP A 159 3.04 -22.08 13.91
CA ASP A 159 2.46 -22.82 15.04
C ASP A 159 1.92 -21.87 16.13
N SER A 160 0.60 -21.87 16.27
CA SER A 160 -0.09 -22.18 17.53
C SER A 160 0.50 -21.61 18.83
N LYS A 161 0.41 -20.28 19.08
CA LYS A 161 0.33 -19.65 20.44
C LYS A 161 0.11 -18.14 20.32
N ALA A 162 -1.17 -17.73 20.29
CA ALA A 162 -1.66 -16.39 19.94
C ALA A 162 -1.52 -15.31 21.04
N GLY A 163 -0.38 -15.20 21.73
CA GLY A 163 -0.21 -14.16 22.77
C GLY A 163 1.18 -13.52 22.88
N SER A 164 2.26 -14.24 22.58
CA SER A 164 3.64 -13.75 22.77
C SER A 164 4.36 -13.37 21.49
N SER A 165 3.75 -13.59 20.32
CA SER A 165 4.41 -13.47 19.00
C SER A 165 4.16 -12.13 18.30
N THR A 166 3.06 -11.44 18.62
CA THR A 166 2.69 -10.13 18.04
C THR A 166 3.80 -9.06 18.13
N PRO A 167 4.44 -8.82 19.29
CA PRO A 167 5.50 -7.81 19.38
C PRO A 167 6.75 -8.17 18.57
N HIS A 168 7.02 -9.47 18.37
CA HIS A 168 8.12 -9.92 17.54
C HIS A 168 7.87 -9.60 16.06
N TYR A 169 6.67 -9.91 15.57
CA TYR A 169 6.29 -9.59 14.19
C TYR A 169 6.19 -8.08 13.95
N GLU A 170 5.67 -7.30 14.90
CA GLU A 170 5.65 -5.83 14.82
C GLU A 170 7.06 -5.25 14.74
N ALA A 171 8.00 -5.76 15.55
CA ALA A 171 9.40 -5.35 15.48
C ALA A 171 10.02 -5.72 14.12
N GLN A 172 9.72 -6.90 13.58
CA GLN A 172 10.20 -7.32 12.26
C GLN A 172 9.63 -6.46 11.12
N ILE A 173 8.35 -6.08 11.21
CA ILE A 173 7.70 -5.16 10.28
C ILE A 173 8.40 -3.80 10.32
N ALA A 174 8.66 -3.26 11.52
CA ALA A 174 9.35 -1.99 11.69
C ALA A 174 10.77 -2.02 11.11
N VAL A 175 11.51 -3.10 11.34
CA VAL A 175 12.85 -3.31 10.76
C VAL A 175 12.76 -3.33 9.23
N SER A 176 11.86 -4.14 8.66
CA SER A 176 11.69 -4.27 7.21
C SER A 176 11.27 -2.95 6.55
N ARG A 177 10.40 -2.17 7.21
CA ARG A 177 10.00 -0.83 6.79
C ARG A 177 11.20 0.11 6.70
N ASP A 178 11.99 0.16 7.76
CA ASP A 178 13.12 1.08 7.85
C ASP A 178 14.22 0.70 6.85
N GLU A 179 14.44 -0.60 6.63
CA GLU A 179 15.30 -1.13 5.58
C GLU A 179 14.83 -0.69 4.18
N TYR A 180 13.54 -0.81 3.87
CA TYR A 180 12.99 -0.34 2.59
C TYR A 180 13.20 1.16 2.39
N ARG A 181 12.90 1.98 3.40
CA ARG A 181 13.06 3.44 3.34
C ARG A 181 14.52 3.83 3.07
N GLN A 182 15.47 3.16 3.73
CA GLN A 182 16.90 3.41 3.54
C GLN A 182 17.36 2.96 2.15
N ALA A 183 16.98 1.76 1.72
CA ALA A 183 17.30 1.23 0.40
C ALA A 183 16.76 2.16 -0.71
N ARG A 184 15.53 2.67 -0.55
CA ARG A 184 14.93 3.64 -1.47
C ARG A 184 15.78 4.91 -1.58
N ILE A 185 16.18 5.51 -0.46
CA ILE A 185 17.02 6.72 -0.45
C ILE A 185 18.34 6.45 -1.17
N ALA A 186 19.00 5.33 -0.87
CA ALA A 186 20.26 4.94 -1.50
C ALA A 186 20.11 4.72 -3.01
N LEU A 187 19.05 4.02 -3.44
CA LEU A 187 18.77 3.76 -4.86
C LEU A 187 18.48 5.04 -5.64
N LEU A 188 17.76 6.00 -5.06
CA LEU A 188 17.51 7.29 -5.69
C LEU A 188 18.79 8.12 -5.82
N ALA A 189 19.67 8.10 -4.82
CA ALA A 189 20.97 8.77 -4.88
C ALA A 189 21.87 8.16 -5.96
N LEU A 190 21.97 6.82 -6.01
CA LEU A 190 22.72 6.10 -7.05
C LEU A 190 22.12 6.32 -8.44
N GLY A 191 20.80 6.34 -8.56
CA GLY A 191 20.09 6.61 -9.79
C GLY A 191 20.47 7.95 -10.41
N LYS A 192 20.53 9.00 -9.59
CA LYS A 192 20.99 10.34 -10.00
C LYS A 192 22.43 10.32 -10.51
N MET A 193 23.34 9.63 -9.82
CA MET A 193 24.74 9.53 -10.24
C MET A 193 24.93 8.72 -11.52
N LEU A 194 24.16 7.66 -11.70
CA LEU A 194 24.22 6.77 -12.86
C LEU A 194 23.42 7.27 -14.07
N GLY A 195 22.65 8.35 -13.92
CA GLY A 195 21.75 8.86 -14.95
C GLY A 195 20.54 7.97 -15.22
N LYS A 196 20.19 7.05 -14.30
CA LYS A 196 19.01 6.19 -14.41
C LYS A 196 17.76 6.96 -13.99
N LYS A 197 16.89 7.27 -14.96
CA LYS A 197 15.59 7.93 -14.74
C LYS A 197 14.49 6.92 -14.46
N GLY A 198 13.42 7.35 -13.78
CA GLY A 198 12.21 6.53 -13.57
C GLY A 198 12.22 5.61 -12.35
N LEU A 199 13.31 5.57 -11.56
CA LEU A 199 13.37 4.77 -10.32
C LEU A 199 12.30 5.17 -9.30
N GLU A 200 11.90 6.44 -9.28
CA GLU A 200 10.83 6.95 -8.40
C GLU A 200 9.45 6.34 -8.71
N ALA A 201 9.22 5.91 -9.95
CA ALA A 201 7.97 5.25 -10.34
C ALA A 201 7.92 3.78 -9.90
N PHE A 202 9.07 3.14 -9.74
CA PHE A 202 9.17 1.74 -9.28
C PHE A 202 9.30 1.62 -7.75
N TYR A 203 9.95 2.59 -7.11
CA TYR A 203 10.18 2.62 -5.66
C TYR A 203 9.40 3.76 -5.02
N LEU A 204 8.12 3.50 -4.71
CA LEU A 204 7.21 4.47 -4.10
C LEU A 204 7.61 4.79 -2.64
N PRO A 205 7.32 6.00 -2.13
CA PRO A 205 7.44 6.27 -0.70
C PRO A 205 6.59 5.29 0.12
N LEU A 206 7.16 4.73 1.19
CA LEU A 206 6.45 3.84 2.12
C LEU A 206 6.01 4.62 3.35
N GLU A 207 4.74 5.01 3.39
CA GLU A 207 4.13 5.66 4.55
C GLU A 207 3.69 4.63 5.60
N ASP A 208 3.59 5.02 6.87
CA ASP A 208 3.15 4.10 7.92
C ASP A 208 1.72 3.59 7.68
N GLY A 209 0.87 4.39 7.02
CA GLY A 209 -0.49 3.99 6.63
C GLY A 209 -0.56 2.94 5.51
N ASP A 210 0.52 2.73 4.76
CA ASP A 210 0.61 1.68 3.74
C ASP A 210 0.90 0.30 4.34
N ILE A 211 1.45 0.26 5.56
CA ILE A 211 1.80 -0.96 6.28
C ILE A 211 0.55 -1.50 6.96
N ARG A 212 -0.24 -2.20 6.16
CA ARG A 212 -1.47 -2.83 6.58
C ARG A 212 -1.61 -4.20 5.96
N ALA A 213 -2.22 -5.11 6.70
CA ALA A 213 -2.55 -6.43 6.19
C ALA A 213 -3.36 -6.31 4.89
N MET A 214 -3.13 -7.22 3.95
CA MET A 214 -3.92 -7.33 2.71
C MET A 214 -5.41 -7.47 3.03
N VAL A 215 -5.70 -8.24 4.08
CA VAL A 215 -7.02 -8.44 4.66
C VAL A 215 -6.88 -8.07 6.14
N ARG A 216 -7.58 -7.03 6.62
CA ARG A 216 -7.80 -6.92 8.07
C ARG A 216 -8.60 -8.16 8.45
N PRO A 217 -8.13 -9.02 9.38
CA PRO A 217 -8.85 -10.23 9.74
C PRO A 217 -10.31 -9.88 10.00
N GLU A 218 -11.22 -10.63 9.40
CA GLU A 218 -12.66 -10.61 9.76
C GLU A 218 -12.88 -11.18 11.17
N LEU A 219 -11.81 -11.43 11.95
CA LEU A 219 -11.79 -12.18 13.20
C LEU A 219 -11.76 -11.31 14.47
N ASP A 220 -12.14 -10.04 14.39
CA ASP A 220 -12.43 -9.21 15.58
C ASP A 220 -13.92 -8.79 15.60
N ASP A 221 -14.83 -9.72 15.26
CA ASP A 221 -16.29 -9.55 15.42
C ASP A 221 -16.77 -9.97 16.83
N ILE A 222 -15.88 -9.93 17.83
CA ILE A 222 -16.22 -10.00 19.26
C ILE A 222 -15.26 -9.07 20.02
N GLY A 223 -15.51 -7.75 20.00
CA GLY A 223 -14.63 -6.82 20.71
C GLY A 223 -14.99 -5.36 20.56
N GLU A 224 -16.11 -4.97 21.17
CA GLU A 224 -16.37 -3.65 21.79
C GLU A 224 -15.43 -2.49 21.40
N SER A 225 -15.67 -1.85 20.25
CA SER A 225 -15.39 -0.42 19.98
C SER A 225 -15.54 -0.10 18.48
N ARG A 226 -16.57 -0.65 17.84
CA ARG A 226 -16.83 -0.36 16.43
C ARG A 226 -18.07 0.51 16.32
N ASP A 227 -17.84 1.74 15.87
CA ASP A 227 -18.89 2.66 15.47
C ASP A 227 -19.85 1.92 14.53
N PRO A 228 -21.16 1.81 14.84
CA PRO A 228 -22.14 1.10 14.00
C PRO A 228 -22.19 1.62 12.55
N ASN A 229 -21.65 2.81 12.30
CA ASN A 229 -21.56 3.45 11.00
C ASN A 229 -20.35 3.02 10.14
N ASP A 230 -19.38 2.26 10.66
CA ASP A 230 -18.20 1.79 9.89
C ASP A 230 -18.43 0.43 9.19
N MET A 231 -19.69 -0.05 9.19
CA MET A 231 -20.14 -1.21 8.40
C MET A 231 -20.38 -0.86 6.92
N THR A 232 -20.28 0.41 6.53
CA THR A 232 -20.57 0.86 5.16
C THR A 232 -19.39 0.61 4.20
N GLY A 233 -19.23 -0.66 3.82
CA GLY A 233 -18.70 -1.02 2.50
C GLY A 233 -17.29 -1.60 2.50
N ALA A 234 -17.21 -2.93 2.47
CA ALA A 234 -16.03 -3.64 1.95
C ALA A 234 -15.61 -3.14 0.55
N THR A 235 -16.53 -2.52 -0.21
CA THR A 235 -16.33 -1.91 -1.52
C THR A 235 -15.42 -0.66 -1.50
N ARG A 236 -15.31 0.06 -0.37
CA ARG A 236 -14.47 1.27 -0.25
C ARG A 236 -13.02 0.98 0.17
N ARG A 237 -12.69 -0.29 0.46
CA ARG A 237 -11.37 -0.67 0.97
C ARG A 237 -10.37 -0.75 -0.18
N VAL A 238 -9.40 0.17 -0.21
CA VAL A 238 -8.30 0.18 -1.17
C VAL A 238 -7.10 -0.58 -0.58
N SER A 239 -6.62 -1.64 -1.23
CA SER A 239 -5.39 -2.32 -0.83
C SER A 239 -4.18 -1.39 -0.94
N SER A 240 -3.22 -1.49 -0.01
CA SER A 240 -1.99 -0.69 -0.11
C SER A 240 -1.24 -1.05 -1.39
N TRP A 241 -0.47 -0.10 -1.92
CA TRP A 241 0.26 -0.29 -3.18
C TRP A 241 1.28 -1.43 -3.09
N ILE A 242 1.76 -1.73 -1.88
CA ILE A 242 2.68 -2.85 -1.56
C ILE A 242 2.13 -4.17 -2.12
N TRP A 243 0.82 -4.41 -1.97
CA TRP A 243 0.14 -5.61 -2.44
C TRP A 243 -0.18 -5.59 -3.94
N ARG A 244 -0.13 -4.42 -4.59
CA ARG A 244 -0.43 -4.26 -6.03
C ARG A 244 0.81 -4.45 -6.91
N HIS A 245 1.99 -4.17 -6.39
CA HIS A 245 3.27 -4.28 -7.12
C HIS A 245 4.02 -5.61 -6.91
N ALA A 246 3.52 -6.49 -6.03
CA ALA A 246 4.18 -7.76 -5.66
C ALA A 246 4.25 -8.81 -6.80
N SER A 247 3.50 -8.63 -7.90
CA SER A 247 3.43 -9.62 -8.97
C SER A 247 4.64 -9.67 -9.93
N ALA A 248 5.69 -8.89 -9.67
CA ALA A 248 6.85 -8.77 -10.56
C ALA A 248 8.05 -9.68 -10.19
N ALA A 249 7.94 -10.50 -9.14
CA ALA A 249 8.99 -11.44 -8.74
C ALA A 249 8.62 -12.86 -9.20
N GLU A 250 9.27 -13.35 -10.24
CA GLU A 250 9.10 -14.72 -10.78
C GLU A 250 9.69 -15.81 -9.86
N ASP A 251 10.41 -15.43 -8.79
CA ASP A 251 11.13 -16.38 -7.95
C ASP A 251 10.57 -16.46 -6.51
N ASN A 252 9.98 -17.63 -6.20
CA ASN A 252 9.74 -18.15 -4.84
C ASN A 252 8.95 -17.27 -3.86
N HIS A 253 7.76 -16.78 -4.26
CA HIS A 253 6.76 -16.38 -3.25
C HIS A 253 6.30 -17.61 -2.45
N THR A 254 6.06 -17.44 -1.15
CA THR A 254 5.35 -18.47 -0.39
C THR A 254 3.98 -18.68 -1.04
N VAL A 255 3.59 -19.94 -1.24
CA VAL A 255 2.32 -20.31 -1.91
C VAL A 255 1.13 -19.50 -1.36
N TYR A 256 1.16 -19.22 -0.05
CA TYR A 256 0.17 -18.42 0.67
C TYR A 256 0.02 -16.96 0.22
N GLU A 257 1.12 -16.25 -0.07
CA GLU A 257 1.07 -14.85 -0.52
C GLU A 257 0.42 -14.75 -1.92
N ALA A 258 0.78 -15.68 -2.81
CA ALA A 258 0.18 -15.77 -4.14
C ALA A 258 -1.29 -16.21 -4.11
N GLU A 259 -1.66 -17.12 -3.21
CA GLU A 259 -3.06 -17.54 -3.01
C GLU A 259 -3.93 -16.42 -2.43
N ALA A 260 -3.44 -15.68 -1.42
CA ALA A 260 -4.16 -14.56 -0.85
C ALA A 260 -4.48 -13.47 -1.90
N VAL A 261 -3.50 -13.14 -2.76
CA VAL A 261 -3.71 -12.22 -3.89
C VAL A 261 -4.77 -12.74 -4.85
N LYS A 262 -4.73 -14.04 -5.21
CA LYS A 262 -5.72 -14.67 -6.11
C LYS A 262 -7.12 -14.66 -5.51
N VAL A 263 -7.25 -14.96 -4.21
CA VAL A 263 -8.51 -14.92 -3.48
C VAL A 263 -9.08 -13.51 -3.47
N GLU A 264 -8.27 -12.50 -3.16
CA GLU A 264 -8.73 -11.10 -3.17
C GLU A 264 -9.08 -10.61 -4.57
N TRP A 265 -8.35 -11.03 -5.60
CA TRP A 265 -8.73 -10.77 -6.98
C TRP A 265 -10.07 -11.41 -7.33
N ALA A 266 -10.28 -12.68 -6.97
CA ALA A 266 -11.54 -13.39 -7.23
C ALA A 266 -12.72 -12.74 -6.51
N LYS A 267 -12.54 -12.36 -5.23
CA LYS A 267 -13.55 -11.62 -4.46
C LYS A 267 -13.86 -10.26 -5.09
N SER A 268 -12.83 -9.49 -5.45
CA SER A 268 -13.00 -8.17 -6.07
C SER A 268 -13.69 -8.26 -7.42
N ARG A 269 -13.34 -9.26 -8.22
CA ARG A 269 -14.02 -9.56 -9.49
C ARG A 269 -15.48 -9.94 -9.28
N ALA A 270 -15.78 -10.80 -8.29
CA ALA A 270 -17.16 -11.17 -7.96
C ALA A 270 -17.98 -9.95 -7.51
N ARG A 271 -17.41 -9.05 -6.70
CA ARG A 271 -18.04 -7.78 -6.31
C ARG A 271 -18.32 -6.89 -7.53
N ALA A 272 -17.35 -6.75 -8.44
CA ALA A 272 -17.53 -5.97 -9.66
C ALA A 272 -18.65 -6.56 -10.56
N SER A 273 -18.69 -7.89 -10.73
CA SER A 273 -19.76 -8.55 -11.48
C SER A 273 -21.14 -8.33 -10.86
N ARG A 274 -21.26 -8.43 -9.51
CA ARG A 274 -22.52 -8.15 -8.80
C ARG A 274 -22.95 -6.69 -8.97
N TYR A 275 -22.03 -5.75 -8.82
CA TYR A 275 -22.32 -4.33 -9.00
C TYR A 275 -22.85 -4.02 -10.42
N GLN A 276 -22.29 -4.67 -11.45
CA GLN A 276 -22.79 -4.57 -12.82
C GLN A 276 -24.20 -5.15 -13.02
N GLU A 277 -24.55 -6.19 -12.26
CA GLU A 277 -25.89 -6.77 -12.25
C GLU A 277 -26.86 -5.85 -11.53
N GLU A 278 -26.49 -5.33 -10.35
CA GLU A 278 -27.28 -4.38 -9.57
C GLU A 278 -27.61 -3.12 -10.39
N ILE A 279 -26.65 -2.54 -11.12
CA ILE A 279 -26.93 -1.41 -12.03
C ILE A 279 -28.04 -1.75 -13.04
N ARG A 280 -27.99 -2.95 -13.62
CA ARG A 280 -29.01 -3.41 -14.58
C ARG A 280 -30.37 -3.61 -13.92
N ILE A 281 -30.38 -4.22 -12.73
CA ILE A 281 -31.60 -4.45 -11.95
C ILE A 281 -32.24 -3.13 -11.55
N VAL A 282 -31.49 -2.22 -10.92
CA VAL A 282 -31.99 -0.92 -10.47
C VAL A 282 -32.54 -0.11 -11.65
N LYS A 283 -31.84 -0.08 -12.78
CA LYS A 283 -32.34 0.58 -14.00
C LYS A 283 -33.67 -0.01 -14.46
N GLU A 284 -33.82 -1.32 -14.43
CA GLU A 284 -35.06 -1.99 -14.80
C GLU A 284 -36.16 -1.76 -13.76
N GLU A 285 -35.86 -1.74 -12.46
CA GLU A 285 -36.82 -1.42 -11.40
C GLU A 285 -37.35 0.01 -11.52
N MET A 286 -36.48 0.98 -11.83
CA MET A 286 -36.88 2.35 -12.12
C MET A 286 -37.88 2.38 -13.29
N ASN A 287 -37.54 1.72 -14.41
CA ASN A 287 -38.42 1.64 -15.58
C ASN A 287 -39.76 0.95 -15.25
N ARG A 288 -39.73 -0.14 -14.47
CA ARG A 288 -40.93 -0.85 -14.03
C ARG A 288 -41.82 0.01 -13.15
N THR A 289 -41.24 0.81 -12.27
CA THR A 289 -41.97 1.74 -11.41
C THR A 289 -42.73 2.78 -12.25
N LEU A 290 -42.09 3.37 -13.26
CA LEU A 290 -42.77 4.31 -14.18
C LEU A 290 -43.89 3.63 -14.98
N ARG A 291 -43.65 2.43 -15.51
CA ARG A 291 -44.66 1.65 -16.23
C ARG A 291 -45.84 1.28 -15.33
N PHE A 292 -45.57 0.89 -14.09
CA PHE A 292 -46.59 0.56 -13.10
C PHE A 292 -47.50 1.75 -12.83
N PHE A 293 -46.95 2.93 -12.54
CA PHE A 293 -47.77 4.12 -12.30
C PHE A 293 -48.57 4.55 -13.53
N LYS A 294 -47.98 4.47 -14.73
CA LYS A 294 -48.70 4.74 -15.99
C LYS A 294 -49.88 3.79 -16.19
N TRP A 295 -49.68 2.49 -15.98
CA TRP A 295 -50.74 1.49 -16.06
C TRP A 295 -51.79 1.71 -14.97
N LYS A 296 -51.38 2.00 -13.74
CA LYS A 296 -52.28 2.21 -12.60
C LYS A 296 -53.14 3.45 -12.77
N GLU A 297 -52.55 4.54 -13.29
CA GLU A 297 -53.24 5.76 -13.70
C GLU A 297 -54.34 5.44 -14.73
N ALA A 298 -53.98 4.77 -15.83
CA ALA A 298 -54.94 4.39 -16.88
C ALA A 298 -56.09 3.52 -16.33
N ARG A 299 -55.76 2.56 -15.45
CA ARG A 299 -56.75 1.68 -14.80
C ARG A 299 -57.71 2.45 -13.88
N TRP A 300 -57.25 3.52 -13.21
CA TRP A 300 -58.13 4.38 -12.42
C TRP A 300 -59.05 5.22 -13.30
N TYR A 301 -58.56 5.76 -14.43
CA TYR A 301 -59.40 6.49 -15.37
C TYR A 301 -60.42 5.61 -16.08
N GLU A 302 -60.08 4.37 -16.41
CA GLU A 302 -61.02 3.36 -16.92
C GLU A 302 -62.14 3.10 -15.91
N LYS A 303 -61.81 2.91 -14.63
CA LYS A 303 -62.80 2.79 -13.54
C LYS A 303 -63.68 4.03 -13.38
N ALA A 304 -63.16 5.23 -13.65
CA ALA A 304 -63.96 6.45 -13.61
C ALA A 304 -64.93 6.57 -14.81
N GLY A 305 -64.66 5.87 -15.92
CA GLY A 305 -65.53 5.82 -17.10
C GLY A 305 -66.54 4.67 -17.08
N ALA A 306 -66.28 3.61 -16.33
CA ALA A 306 -67.19 2.49 -16.16
C ALA A 306 -68.37 2.87 -15.26
N ARG A 307 -69.58 2.97 -15.81
CA ARG A 307 -70.80 2.98 -15.00
C ARG A 307 -70.93 1.63 -14.29
N GLN A 308 -71.23 1.64 -13.00
CA GLN A 308 -71.64 0.40 -12.33
C GLN A 308 -72.99 -0.02 -12.91
N ALA A 309 -73.06 -1.20 -13.50
CA ALA A 309 -74.29 -1.79 -14.05
C ALA A 309 -75.23 -2.29 -12.94
N VAL A 310 -75.20 -1.65 -11.77
CA VAL A 310 -76.05 -2.00 -10.63
C VAL A 310 -77.24 -1.04 -10.67
N GLU A 311 -78.41 -1.59 -10.96
CA GLU A 311 -79.69 -0.89 -10.85
C GLU A 311 -79.82 -0.34 -9.41
N GLU A 312 -80.11 0.96 -9.27
CA GLU A 312 -80.33 1.71 -8.01
C GLU A 312 -79.11 2.33 -7.28
N VAL A 313 -78.07 2.77 -7.99
CA VAL A 313 -77.07 3.66 -7.37
C VAL A 313 -77.48 5.14 -7.51
N SER A 314 -77.51 5.88 -6.40
CA SER A 314 -77.77 7.33 -6.38
C SER A 314 -76.75 8.09 -7.23
N GLU A 315 -77.20 9.09 -8.00
CA GLU A 315 -76.36 9.88 -8.89
C GLU A 315 -75.17 10.55 -8.15
N ASP A 316 -75.42 11.01 -6.92
CA ASP A 316 -74.40 11.60 -6.04
C ASP A 316 -73.31 10.60 -5.65
N TYR A 317 -73.68 9.33 -5.44
CA TYR A 317 -72.74 8.27 -5.10
C TYR A 317 -71.87 7.89 -6.30
N ASP A 318 -72.48 7.80 -7.49
CA ASP A 318 -71.76 7.58 -8.76
C ASP A 318 -70.83 8.75 -9.11
N GLU A 319 -71.22 9.99 -8.80
CA GLU A 319 -70.32 11.14 -8.89
C GLU A 319 -69.13 11.02 -7.91
N GLY A 320 -69.39 10.66 -6.66
CA GLY A 320 -68.37 10.44 -5.64
C GLY A 320 -67.34 9.37 -6.03
N LEU A 321 -67.80 8.22 -6.56
CA LEU A 321 -66.93 7.16 -7.06
C LEU A 321 -66.05 7.63 -8.23
N ARG A 322 -66.63 8.37 -9.18
CA ARG A 322 -65.89 8.95 -10.31
C ARG A 322 -64.85 9.97 -9.85
N ALA A 323 -65.22 10.85 -8.92
CA ALA A 323 -64.30 11.84 -8.35
C ALA A 323 -63.13 11.16 -7.62
N TYR A 324 -63.42 10.13 -6.81
CA TYR A 324 -62.39 9.35 -6.13
C TYR A 324 -61.45 8.65 -7.10
N ALA A 325 -61.98 7.97 -8.13
CA ALA A 325 -61.17 7.31 -9.14
C ALA A 325 -60.27 8.30 -9.91
N LYS A 326 -60.79 9.47 -10.29
CA LYS A 326 -60.00 10.54 -10.93
C LYS A 326 -58.88 11.07 -10.01
N ARG A 327 -59.17 11.24 -8.70
CA ARG A 327 -58.16 11.63 -7.70
C ARG A 327 -57.06 10.58 -7.56
N GLN A 328 -57.41 9.29 -7.52
CA GLN A 328 -56.41 8.22 -7.48
C GLN A 328 -55.55 8.16 -8.74
N GLY A 329 -56.14 8.42 -9.91
CA GLY A 329 -55.42 8.60 -11.18
C GLY A 329 -54.42 9.76 -11.12
N SER A 330 -54.83 10.93 -10.62
CA SER A 330 -53.95 12.10 -10.51
C SER A 330 -52.80 11.91 -9.52
N ILE A 331 -53.02 11.16 -8.43
CA ILE A 331 -51.95 10.77 -7.50
C ILE A 331 -50.91 9.88 -8.20
N CYS A 332 -51.35 8.86 -8.97
CA CYS A 332 -50.43 8.00 -9.72
C CYS A 332 -49.60 8.79 -10.74
N LEU A 333 -50.23 9.74 -11.46
CA LEU A 333 -49.53 10.64 -12.38
C LEU A 333 -48.48 11.51 -11.66
N THR A 334 -48.84 12.05 -10.49
CA THR A 334 -47.95 12.89 -9.69
C THR A 334 -46.73 12.10 -9.21
N LEU A 335 -46.93 10.88 -8.69
CA LEU A 335 -45.85 9.99 -8.30
C LEU A 335 -44.93 9.65 -9.48
N ARG A 336 -45.51 9.32 -10.64
CA ARG A 336 -44.73 9.06 -11.86
C ARG A 336 -43.83 10.24 -12.23
N ARG A 337 -44.36 11.47 -12.24
CA ARG A 337 -43.58 12.68 -12.55
C ARG A 337 -42.49 12.96 -11.52
N ARG A 338 -42.77 12.74 -10.23
CA ARG A 338 -41.76 12.88 -9.17
C ARG A 338 -40.61 11.89 -9.35
N PHE A 339 -40.90 10.62 -9.64
CA PHE A 339 -39.88 9.63 -9.94
C PHE A 339 -39.11 9.95 -11.23
N GLU A 340 -39.80 10.34 -12.31
CA GLU A 340 -39.16 10.79 -13.56
C GLU A 340 -38.19 11.94 -13.30
N HIS A 341 -38.59 12.94 -12.49
CA HIS A 341 -37.73 14.06 -12.12
C HIS A 341 -36.54 13.64 -11.25
N ALA A 342 -36.78 12.84 -10.20
CA ALA A 342 -35.73 12.35 -9.32
C ALA A 342 -34.67 11.52 -10.05
N TRP A 343 -35.04 10.89 -11.17
CA TRP A 343 -34.18 9.98 -11.92
C TRP A 343 -33.54 10.57 -13.20
N GLN A 344 -33.69 11.87 -13.47
CA GLN A 344 -33.16 12.48 -14.70
C GLN A 344 -31.63 12.35 -14.85
N GLY A 345 -30.88 12.42 -13.75
CA GLY A 345 -29.41 12.34 -13.76
C GLY A 345 -28.82 10.92 -13.79
N VAL A 346 -29.61 9.90 -13.44
CA VAL A 346 -29.10 8.54 -13.18
C VAL A 346 -28.49 7.90 -14.43
N ASN A 347 -29.00 8.19 -15.62
CA ASN A 347 -28.41 7.66 -16.86
C ASN A 347 -26.96 8.15 -17.09
N GLY A 348 -26.63 9.38 -16.64
CA GLY A 348 -25.27 9.92 -16.71
C GLY A 348 -24.33 9.24 -15.70
N GLU A 349 -24.83 8.96 -14.50
CA GLU A 349 -24.11 8.21 -13.47
C GLU A 349 -23.82 6.77 -13.94
N ILE A 350 -24.82 6.10 -14.52
CA ILE A 350 -24.66 4.76 -15.09
C ILE A 350 -23.62 4.76 -16.22
N ALA A 351 -23.63 5.76 -17.11
CA ALA A 351 -22.65 5.87 -18.18
C ALA A 351 -21.23 6.06 -17.64
N THR A 352 -21.09 6.88 -16.59
CA THR A 352 -19.81 7.09 -15.88
C THR A 352 -19.32 5.80 -15.25
N ALA A 353 -20.20 5.06 -14.56
CA ALA A 353 -19.84 3.78 -13.95
C ALA A 353 -19.37 2.75 -14.99
N TYR A 354 -20.04 2.64 -16.14
CA TYR A 354 -19.58 1.74 -17.22
C TYR A 354 -18.24 2.19 -17.84
N ALA A 355 -17.99 3.50 -17.94
CA ALA A 355 -16.70 4.02 -18.37
C ALA A 355 -15.58 3.67 -17.37
N GLU A 356 -15.82 3.84 -16.07
CA GLU A 356 -14.88 3.46 -15.00
C GLU A 356 -14.61 1.94 -14.97
N ILE A 357 -15.62 1.11 -15.25
CA ILE A 357 -15.45 -0.34 -15.36
C ILE A 357 -14.52 -0.70 -16.54
N LYS A 358 -14.67 -0.01 -17.68
CA LYS A 358 -13.85 -0.26 -18.87
C LYS A 358 -12.43 0.30 -18.72
N GLU A 359 -12.31 1.45 -18.09
CA GLU A 359 -11.05 2.16 -17.84
C GLU A 359 -10.95 2.56 -16.36
N PRO A 360 -10.40 1.67 -15.50
CA PRO A 360 -10.32 1.90 -14.05
C PRO A 360 -9.53 3.15 -13.65
N ALA A 361 -8.64 3.64 -14.52
CA ALA A 361 -7.88 4.87 -14.29
C ALA A 361 -8.79 6.10 -14.09
N LEU A 362 -9.97 6.13 -14.74
CA LEU A 362 -10.93 7.23 -14.64
C LEU A 362 -11.44 7.40 -13.20
N PHE A 363 -11.69 6.30 -12.48
CA PHE A 363 -12.12 6.32 -11.08
C PHE A 363 -11.04 6.94 -10.18
N TYR A 364 -9.78 6.55 -10.35
CA TYR A 364 -8.68 7.09 -9.56
C TYR A 364 -8.44 8.57 -9.82
N ASN A 365 -8.56 9.00 -11.08
CA ASN A 365 -8.44 10.41 -11.44
C ASN A 365 -9.57 11.26 -10.84
N ARG A 366 -10.82 10.76 -10.86
CA ARG A 366 -11.97 11.44 -10.25
C ARG A 366 -11.81 11.54 -8.74
N THR A 367 -11.53 10.44 -8.07
CA THR A 367 -11.35 10.42 -6.60
C THR A 367 -10.14 11.21 -6.12
N ALA A 368 -9.05 11.28 -6.91
CA ALA A 368 -7.92 12.16 -6.63
C ALA A 368 -8.35 13.64 -6.71
N LYS A 369 -9.09 14.03 -7.76
CA LYS A 369 -9.64 15.38 -7.91
C LYS A 369 -10.62 15.75 -6.78
N GLU A 370 -11.50 14.84 -6.37
CA GLU A 370 -12.43 15.05 -5.25
C GLU A 370 -11.67 15.27 -3.92
N ARG A 371 -10.59 14.51 -3.68
CA ARG A 371 -9.71 14.69 -2.51
C ARG A 371 -8.96 16.02 -2.54
N GLU A 372 -8.44 16.42 -3.71
CA GLU A 372 -7.78 17.71 -3.90
C GLU A 372 -8.74 18.89 -3.76
N ALA A 373 -10.01 18.72 -4.15
CA ALA A 373 -11.05 19.73 -4.02
C ALA A 373 -11.59 19.90 -2.59
N GLY A 374 -11.16 19.06 -1.63
CA GLY A 374 -11.67 19.09 -0.26
C GLY A 374 -13.13 18.64 -0.12
N GLU A 375 -13.75 18.17 -1.22
CA GLU A 375 -15.04 17.51 -1.20
C GLU A 375 -14.84 16.10 -0.67
N VAL A 376 -14.81 16.00 0.67
CA VAL A 376 -15.21 14.76 1.32
C VAL A 376 -16.69 14.59 0.99
N THR A 377 -17.00 13.90 -0.11
CA THR A 377 -18.34 13.37 -0.35
C THR A 377 -18.58 12.24 0.65
N GLY A 378 -18.64 12.60 1.93
CA GLY A 378 -19.54 11.96 2.86
C GLY A 378 -20.92 12.28 2.30
N PHE A 379 -21.51 11.32 1.60
CA PHE A 379 -22.95 11.31 1.38
C PHE A 379 -23.56 11.36 2.78
N LEU A 380 -23.91 12.57 3.23
CA LEU A 380 -24.62 12.76 4.49
C LEU A 380 -25.88 11.90 4.43
N PRO A 381 -26.26 11.22 5.53
CA PRO A 381 -27.54 10.56 5.61
C PRO A 381 -28.60 11.59 5.24
N VAL A 382 -29.50 11.23 4.32
CA VAL A 382 -30.76 11.94 4.19
C VAL A 382 -31.40 11.84 5.58
N GLU A 383 -31.43 12.94 6.33
CA GLU A 383 -32.21 12.98 7.55
C GLU A 383 -33.64 12.59 7.18
N PRO A 384 -34.27 11.65 7.89
CA PRO A 384 -35.68 11.38 7.70
C PRO A 384 -36.40 12.71 7.99
N THR A 385 -37.03 13.27 6.96
CA THR A 385 -37.98 14.36 7.14
C THR A 385 -39.05 13.84 8.12
N SER A 386 -38.95 14.25 9.38
CA SER A 386 -40.11 14.33 10.24
C SER A 386 -41.11 15.22 9.52
N ASP A 387 -42.28 14.67 9.23
CA ASP A 387 -43.57 15.32 9.45
C ASP A 387 -44.67 14.55 8.72
N VAL A 388 -45.22 13.53 9.40
CA VAL A 388 -46.63 13.15 9.24
C VAL A 388 -47.12 12.61 10.59
N GLU A 389 -47.29 13.48 11.58
CA GLU A 389 -48.31 13.21 12.60
C GLU A 389 -49.66 13.56 11.98
N MET A 390 -50.47 12.51 11.88
CA MET A 390 -51.87 12.58 11.54
C MET A 390 -52.62 13.36 12.62
N SER A 391 -53.41 14.33 12.19
CA SER A 391 -54.68 14.68 12.82
C SER A 391 -55.70 14.95 11.71
#